data_AF-A0A9E4V6B7-F1
#
_entry.id   AF-A0A9E4V6B7-F1
#
_cell.length_a   1.000
_cell.length_b   1.000
_cell.length_c   1.000
_cell.angle_alpha   90.00
_cell.angle_beta   90.00
_cell.angle_gamma   90.00
#
_symmetry.space_group_name_H-M   'P 1'
#
loop_
_entity.id
_entity.type
_entity.pdbx_description
1 polymer ?
#
loop_
_entity_poly.entity_id
_entity_poly.type
_entity_poly.pdbx_seq_one_letter_code
_entity_poly.pdbx_strand_id
1 'polypeptide(L)'
;MKALKFNKPNNLSLLHDELMSAIPELRPRLTPNLPSINGQPATAPVMTVEGLDDDIWLGVPDDVDEAEIATVIAAHDGAATQVDQSADRKTRIAELLQTSRSNWTTAQLREILELTAREVMG
;
A
#
# COMPACT_ATOMS: atom_id res chain seq x y z
N MET A 1 16.71 -2.77 12.84
CA MET A 1 15.62 -3.46 12.13
C MET A 1 15.52 -4.84 12.72
N LYS A 2 14.33 -5.22 13.16
CA LYS A 2 14.04 -6.54 13.71
C LYS A 2 13.09 -7.29 12.79
N ALA A 3 13.21 -8.60 12.81
CA ALA A 3 12.36 -9.51 12.05
C ALA A 3 11.36 -10.17 12.99
N LEU A 4 10.08 -10.06 12.66
CA LEU A 4 8.99 -10.70 13.39
C LEU A 4 8.36 -11.77 12.50
N LYS A 5 8.02 -12.91 13.09
CA LYS A 5 7.37 -14.01 12.39
C LYS A 5 6.01 -14.29 13.02
N PHE A 6 4.99 -14.38 12.18
CA PHE A 6 3.63 -14.76 12.57
C PHE A 6 3.14 -15.90 11.69
N ASN A 7 2.20 -16.69 12.21
CA ASN A 7 1.56 -17.77 11.46
C ASN A 7 0.05 -17.56 11.47
N LYS A 8 -0.48 -17.12 10.32
CA LYS A 8 -1.90 -16.81 10.08
C LYS A 8 -2.16 -16.68 8.57
N PRO A 9 -3.35 -17.09 8.09
CA PRO A 9 -3.79 -16.75 6.73
C PRO A 9 -3.60 -15.26 6.47
N ASN A 10 -3.04 -14.92 5.32
CA ASN A 10 -2.63 -13.56 5.03
C ASN A 10 -3.13 -13.06 3.69
N ASN A 11 -3.52 -11.81 3.71
CA ASN A 11 -3.57 -10.95 2.54
C ASN A 11 -2.51 -9.87 2.76
N LEU A 12 -1.30 -10.07 2.21
CA LEU A 12 -0.13 -9.23 2.51
C LEU A 12 -0.34 -7.76 2.14
N SER A 13 -1.07 -7.48 1.07
CA SER A 13 -1.39 -6.11 0.66
C SER A 13 -2.29 -5.43 1.67
N LEU A 14 -3.37 -6.10 2.10
CA LEU A 14 -4.25 -5.59 3.13
C LEU A 14 -3.52 -5.42 4.47
N LEU A 15 -2.71 -6.41 4.85
CA LEU A 15 -1.94 -6.37 6.08
C LEU A 15 -0.94 -5.20 6.10
N HIS A 16 -0.30 -4.92 4.97
CA HIS A 16 0.61 -3.78 4.82
C HIS A 16 -0.12 -2.45 5.08
N ASP A 17 -1.30 -2.27 4.49
CA ASP A 17 -2.14 -1.08 4.69
C ASP A 17 -2.62 -0.95 6.14
N GLU A 18 -3.06 -2.06 6.75
CA GLU A 18 -3.49 -2.10 8.15
C GLU A 18 -2.37 -1.72 9.11
N LEU A 19 -1.16 -2.24 8.90
CA LEU A 19 0.03 -1.91 9.69
C LEU A 19 0.41 -0.43 9.57
N MET A 20 0.40 0.15 8.37
CA MET A 20 0.68 1.60 8.19
C MET A 20 -0.41 2.50 8.78
N SER A 21 -1.66 2.04 8.73
CA SER A 21 -2.81 2.77 9.27
C SER A 21 -2.73 2.82 10.80
N ALA A 22 -2.51 1.65 11.42
CA ALA A 22 -2.48 1.49 12.87
C ALA A 22 -1.20 2.03 13.51
N ILE A 23 -0.04 1.87 12.85
CA ILE A 23 1.28 2.16 13.43
C ILE A 23 1.97 3.27 12.60
N PRO A 24 1.84 4.55 13.00
CA PRO A 24 2.38 5.68 12.25
C PRO A 24 3.89 5.61 11.98
N GLU A 25 4.65 4.97 12.87
CA GLU A 25 6.09 4.77 12.80
C GLU A 25 6.51 3.94 11.58
N LEU A 26 5.62 3.07 11.08
CA LEU A 26 5.84 2.21 9.91
C LEU A 26 5.55 2.94 8.59
N ARG A 27 5.00 4.16 8.64
CA ARG A 27 4.68 4.92 7.42
C ARG A 27 5.97 5.33 6.69
N PRO A 28 5.98 5.29 5.34
CA PRO A 28 7.12 5.72 4.56
C PRO A 28 7.56 7.13 4.94
N ARG A 29 8.85 7.30 5.28
CA ARG A 29 9.41 8.60 5.64
C ARG A 29 9.86 9.31 4.39
N LEU A 30 9.59 10.61 4.33
CA LEU A 30 10.13 11.49 3.30
C LEU A 30 11.65 11.40 3.36
N THR A 31 12.27 11.11 2.23
CA THR A 31 13.73 11.13 2.10
C THR A 31 14.15 12.51 1.61
N PRO A 32 14.65 13.39 2.48
CA PRO A 32 14.92 14.79 2.14
C PRO A 32 16.01 14.96 1.06
N ASN A 33 16.79 13.91 0.79
CA ASN A 33 17.93 13.95 -0.14
C ASN A 33 17.66 13.24 -1.47
N LEU A 34 16.46 12.68 -1.69
CA LEU A 34 16.11 12.04 -2.96
C LEU A 34 15.27 13.01 -3.81
N PRO A 35 15.60 13.17 -5.11
CA PRO A 35 14.84 14.03 -6.00
C PRO A 35 13.41 13.53 -6.11
N SER A 36 12.45 14.46 -6.05
CA SER A 36 11.04 14.16 -6.28
C SER A 36 10.85 13.58 -7.69
N ILE A 37 10.26 12.40 -7.78
CA ILE A 37 9.88 11.80 -9.06
C ILE A 37 8.47 12.29 -9.36
N ASN A 38 8.26 12.94 -10.52
CA ASN A 38 6.95 13.45 -10.95
C ASN A 38 6.24 14.38 -9.94
N GLY A 39 7.01 15.15 -9.16
CA GLY A 39 6.45 16.07 -8.16
C GLY A 39 6.00 15.40 -6.86
N GLN A 40 6.13 14.07 -6.74
CA GLN A 40 5.95 13.37 -5.48
C GLN A 40 7.30 13.27 -4.76
N PRO A 41 7.34 13.62 -3.46
CA PRO A 41 8.57 13.45 -2.71
C PRO A 41 8.92 11.97 -2.64
N ALA A 42 10.19 11.66 -2.85
CA ALA A 42 10.67 10.31 -2.64
C ALA A 42 10.48 9.91 -1.17
N THR A 43 9.96 8.70 -0.96
CA THR A 43 9.79 8.09 0.35
C THR A 43 10.60 6.80 0.39
N ALA A 44 11.18 6.50 1.55
CA ALA A 44 11.80 5.21 1.80
C ALA A 44 10.80 4.31 2.55
N PRO A 45 10.60 3.06 2.11
CA PRO A 45 9.84 2.10 2.90
C PRO A 45 10.55 1.86 4.24
N VAL A 46 9.78 1.93 5.32
CA VAL A 46 10.27 1.73 6.70
C VAL A 46 9.99 0.30 7.18
N MET A 47 9.10 -0.40 6.48
CA MET A 47 8.62 -1.74 6.78
C MET A 47 8.75 -2.63 5.54
N THR A 48 9.06 -3.91 5.75
CA THR A 48 8.88 -4.97 4.76
C THR A 48 7.86 -5.97 5.26
N VAL A 49 6.99 -6.45 4.37
CA VAL A 49 5.98 -7.47 4.63
C VAL A 49 6.16 -8.56 3.59
N GLU A 50 6.52 -9.74 4.03
CA GLU A 50 6.70 -10.93 3.19
C GLU A 50 5.84 -12.05 3.74
N GLY A 51 5.41 -12.97 2.87
CA GLY A 51 4.63 -14.12 3.29
C GLY A 51 4.68 -15.26 2.30
N LEU A 52 4.50 -16.46 2.84
CA LEU A 52 4.45 -17.72 2.11
C LEU A 52 3.50 -18.64 2.86
N ASP A 53 2.48 -19.13 2.18
CA ASP A 53 1.37 -19.87 2.79
C ASP A 53 0.78 -19.08 3.97
N ASP A 54 0.73 -19.65 5.18
CA ASP A 54 0.28 -18.98 6.39
C ASP A 54 1.40 -18.30 7.17
N ASP A 55 2.66 -18.35 6.72
CA ASP A 55 3.75 -17.66 7.39
C ASP A 55 3.87 -16.21 6.90
N ILE A 56 3.95 -15.28 7.84
CA ILE A 56 4.19 -13.85 7.62
C ILE A 56 5.53 -13.48 8.26
N TRP A 57 6.38 -12.78 7.51
CA TRP A 57 7.60 -12.15 8.00
C TRP A 57 7.52 -10.63 7.86
N LEU A 58 7.73 -9.93 8.98
CA LEU A 58 7.77 -8.48 9.02
C LEU A 58 9.18 -8.01 9.34
N GLY A 59 9.73 -7.13 8.50
CA GLY A 59 10.92 -6.36 8.83
C GLY A 59 10.49 -4.96 9.30
N VAL A 60 10.71 -4.64 10.57
CA VAL A 60 10.30 -3.35 11.17
C VAL A 60 11.45 -2.68 11.92
N PRO A 61 11.38 -1.37 12.17
CA PRO A 61 12.33 -0.68 13.04
C PRO A 61 12.35 -1.25 14.47
N ASP A 62 13.49 -1.14 15.16
CA ASP A 62 13.67 -1.75 16.49
C ASP A 62 12.84 -1.03 17.57
N ASP A 63 12.53 0.24 17.35
CA ASP A 63 11.76 1.13 18.22
C ASP A 63 10.23 0.92 18.13
N VAL A 64 9.75 0.13 17.17
CA VAL A 64 8.32 -0.18 17.05
C VAL A 64 7.91 -1.25 18.07
N ASP A 65 6.79 -1.04 18.74
CA ASP A 65 6.26 -1.96 19.73
C ASP A 65 5.76 -3.26 19.07
N GLU A 66 6.31 -4.38 19.51
CA GLU A 66 5.90 -5.72 19.06
C GLU A 66 4.48 -6.07 19.49
N ALA A 67 4.02 -5.57 20.64
CA ALA A 67 2.68 -5.82 21.12
C ALA A 67 1.62 -5.16 20.23
N GLU A 68 1.92 -3.97 19.70
CA GLU A 68 1.06 -3.26 18.77
C GLU A 68 0.98 -4.00 17.43
N ILE A 69 2.12 -4.44 16.89
CA ILE A 69 2.17 -5.27 15.68
C ILE A 69 1.38 -6.56 15.88
N ALA A 70 1.59 -7.26 17.00
CA ALA A 70 0.88 -8.50 17.30
C ALA A 70 -0.64 -8.27 17.39
N THR A 71 -1.08 -7.12 17.88
CA THR A 71 -2.50 -6.75 17.94
C THR A 71 -3.09 -6.57 16.55
N VAL A 72 -2.39 -5.88 15.65
CA VAL A 72 -2.82 -5.71 14.25
C VAL A 72 -2.87 -7.06 13.54
N ILE A 73 -1.82 -7.89 13.69
CA ILE A 73 -1.78 -9.24 13.11
C ILE A 73 -2.89 -10.14 13.65
N ALA A 74 -3.21 -10.05 14.94
CA ALA A 74 -4.29 -10.82 15.54
C ALA A 74 -5.65 -10.44 14.94
N ALA A 75 -5.89 -9.14 14.77
CA ALA A 75 -7.10 -8.58 14.18
C ALA A 75 -7.19 -8.74 12.65
N HIS A 76 -6.07 -8.97 11.97
CA HIS A 76 -6.02 -9.17 10.52
C HIS A 76 -6.98 -10.28 10.11
N ASP A 77 -7.81 -10.01 9.11
CA ASP A 77 -8.63 -11.02 8.45
C ASP A 77 -8.00 -11.36 7.11
N GLY A 78 -7.17 -12.41 7.09
CA GLY A 78 -6.53 -12.87 5.85
C GLY A 78 -7.49 -13.46 4.82
N ALA A 79 -8.74 -13.76 5.21
CA ALA A 79 -9.81 -14.13 4.29
C ALA A 79 -10.58 -12.92 3.77
N ALA A 80 -10.34 -11.72 4.33
CA ALA A 80 -10.89 -10.49 3.79
C ALA A 80 -10.27 -10.24 2.41
N THR A 81 -11.10 -10.43 1.39
CA THR A 81 -10.90 -9.74 0.13
C THR A 81 -10.84 -8.26 0.45
N GLN A 82 -9.65 -7.67 0.31
CA GLN A 82 -9.54 -6.27 -0.05
C GLN A 82 -10.46 -6.17 -1.27
N VAL A 83 -11.61 -5.49 -1.15
CA VAL A 83 -12.43 -5.11 -2.32
C VAL A 83 -11.41 -4.65 -3.33
N ASP A 84 -11.32 -5.32 -4.48
CA ASP A 84 -10.16 -5.24 -5.36
C ASP A 84 -10.14 -3.84 -5.97
N GLN A 85 -9.76 -2.86 -5.17
CA GLN A 85 -9.75 -1.47 -5.54
C GLN A 85 -8.73 -1.32 -6.65
N SER A 86 -7.71 -2.19 -6.75
CA SER A 86 -6.82 -2.24 -7.90
C SER A 86 -7.55 -2.71 -9.16
N ALA A 87 -8.34 -3.77 -9.15
CA ALA A 87 -9.15 -4.16 -10.30
C ALA A 87 -10.28 -3.17 -10.61
N ASP A 88 -10.95 -2.60 -9.61
CA ASP A 88 -11.96 -1.57 -9.80
C ASP A 88 -11.31 -0.30 -10.38
N ARG A 89 -10.11 0.09 -9.91
CA ARG A 89 -9.33 1.20 -10.47
C ARG A 89 -8.85 0.89 -11.89
N LYS A 90 -8.35 -0.32 -12.17
CA LYS A 90 -7.95 -0.75 -13.53
C LYS A 90 -9.12 -0.74 -14.48
N THR A 91 -10.27 -1.24 -14.03
CA THR A 91 -11.53 -1.20 -14.76
C THR A 91 -11.91 0.25 -15.04
N ARG A 92 -11.81 1.13 -14.05
CA ARG A 92 -12.10 2.56 -14.20
C ARG A 92 -11.13 3.29 -15.14
N ILE A 93 -9.84 3.00 -15.07
CA ILE A 93 -8.84 3.51 -16.02
C ILE A 93 -9.17 3.02 -17.43
N ALA A 94 -9.51 1.73 -17.59
CA ALA A 94 -9.87 1.15 -18.88
C ALA A 94 -11.14 1.81 -19.47
N GLU A 95 -12.16 2.05 -18.65
CA GLU A 95 -13.38 2.80 -19.04
C GLU A 95 -13.05 4.23 -19.49
N LEU A 96 -12.23 4.95 -18.74
CA LEU A 96 -11.83 6.32 -19.11
C LEU A 96 -11.03 6.34 -20.42
N LEU A 97 -10.16 5.34 -20.64
CA LEU A 97 -9.38 5.18 -21.87
C LEU A 97 -10.21 4.77 -23.09
N GLN A 98 -11.39 4.18 -22.91
CA GLN A 98 -12.34 3.92 -24.01
C GLN A 98 -12.98 5.21 -24.54
N THR A 99 -12.98 6.28 -23.74
CA THR A 99 -13.46 7.60 -24.19
C THR A 99 -12.33 8.31 -24.94
N SER A 100 -12.61 8.80 -26.14
CA SER A 100 -11.61 9.54 -26.92
C SER A 100 -11.09 10.75 -26.12
N ARG A 101 -9.76 10.87 -26.01
CA ARG A 101 -9.08 11.92 -25.22
C ARG A 101 -9.49 13.34 -25.61
N SER A 102 -9.94 13.54 -26.84
CA SER A 102 -10.47 14.81 -27.36
C SER A 102 -11.77 15.26 -26.68
N ASN A 103 -12.47 14.34 -25.99
CA ASN A 103 -13.75 14.60 -25.32
C ASN A 103 -13.63 14.63 -23.79
N TRP A 104 -12.41 14.59 -23.25
CA TRP A 104 -12.21 14.55 -21.81
C TRP A 104 -12.43 15.92 -21.18
N THR A 105 -13.17 15.94 -20.10
CA THR A 105 -13.26 17.10 -19.22
C THR A 105 -12.00 17.23 -18.36
N THR A 106 -11.72 18.43 -17.86
CA THR A 106 -10.62 18.68 -16.91
C THR A 106 -10.71 17.80 -15.66
N ALA A 107 -11.92 17.40 -15.25
CA ALA A 107 -12.13 16.48 -14.14
C ALA A 107 -11.66 15.05 -14.49
N GLN A 108 -12.00 14.54 -15.67
CA GLN A 108 -11.57 13.21 -16.13
C GLN A 108 -10.06 13.13 -16.35
N LEU A 109 -9.43 14.21 -16.80
CA LEU A 109 -7.98 14.32 -16.90
C LEU A 109 -7.29 14.23 -15.52
N ARG A 110 -7.87 14.84 -14.49
CA ARG A 110 -7.35 14.72 -13.11
C ARG A 110 -7.59 13.34 -12.53
N GLU A 111 -8.80 12.80 -12.72
CA GLU A 111 -9.18 11.46 -12.26
C GLU A 111 -8.21 10.41 -12.80
N ILE A 112 -7.91 10.43 -14.10
CA ILE A 112 -7.00 9.44 -14.68
C ILE A 112 -5.56 9.62 -14.19
N LEU A 113 -5.07 10.86 -14.02
CA LEU A 113 -3.73 11.11 -13.49
C LEU A 113 -3.59 10.56 -12.06
N GLU A 114 -4.60 10.77 -11.22
CA GLU A 114 -4.62 10.27 -9.83
C GLU A 114 -4.73 8.74 -9.78
N LEU A 115 -5.57 8.15 -10.61
CA LEU A 115 -5.74 6.69 -10.68
C LEU A 115 -4.48 6.01 -11.19
N THR A 116 -3.82 6.57 -12.21
CA THR A 116 -2.59 6.00 -12.77
C THR A 116 -1.40 6.19 -11.83
N ALA A 117 -1.31 7.31 -11.11
CA ALA A 117 -0.26 7.53 -10.12
C ALA A 117 -0.35 6.55 -8.93
N ARG A 118 -1.57 6.17 -8.54
CA ARG A 118 -1.81 5.17 -7.49
C ARG A 118 -1.50 3.74 -7.97
N GLU A 119 -1.65 3.44 -9.25
CA GLU A 119 -1.31 2.14 -9.84
C GLU A 119 0.20 1.91 -9.96
N VAL A 120 0.99 2.96 -10.19
CA VAL A 120 2.46 2.85 -10.33
C VAL A 120 3.17 2.75 -8.97
N MET A 121 2.51 3.13 -7.88
CA MET A 121 3.11 3.19 -6.54
C MET A 121 2.61 2.12 -5.55
N GLY A 122 1.66 1.27 -5.94
CA GLY A 122 1.24 0.10 -5.17
C GLY A 122 1.84 -1.17 -5.76
#